data_AF-A0A955ERX7-F1
#
_entry.id   AF-A0A955ERX7-F1
#
_cell.length_a   1.000
_cell.length_b   1.000
_cell.length_c   1.000
_cell.angle_alpha   90.00
_cell.angle_beta   90.00
_cell.angle_gamma   90.00
#
_symmetry.space_group_name_H-M   'P 1'
#
loop_
_entity.id
_entity.type
_entity.pdbx_description
1 polymer ?
#
loop_
_entity_poly.entity_id
_entity_poly.type
_entity_poly.pdbx_seq_one_letter_code
_entity_poly.pdbx_strand_id
1 'polypeptide(L)'
;MAVYPVRPVARRLFVAAVLASAGAFAAAPAPAGEDGSRAALEQRFAQLDREDAQAAFKLALELEAAGARDLATKAYEIVVGIDPEHLAARRALGHERIGDRWLAGDDLMRAKGFVRHQGRWLTSEELAALTRPEREKAEQKAGEARVRTLLERLASEDEATVTQARRRLAMEDDRFKLAPMAMALRVEPPSLRLYVAHELGRLGDTRAIPALLKRAIYDPDEQVREAVVDALKTIDSPDTVHPLGRALGSRTVEVRQHAAEAIGRLGDVMGMGYVLHRWHATSGDFPRAYFATINQVSYIQDFDVEVAQTSFIADPVVGVLQEGAVHAVKVLGAEHGFTTIERVAYQGAAERLSGLELGTDVKPWLRMWNQEKDRLLEERAAGYRERRAKRTARSAD
;
A
#
# COMPACT_ATOMS: atom_id res chain seq x y z
N MET A 1 -15.70 32.85 13.45
CA MET A 1 -16.57 32.93 14.66
C MET A 1 -17.49 31.72 14.59
N ALA A 2 -17.47 30.73 15.47
CA ALA A 2 -17.36 30.80 16.91
C ALA A 2 -16.34 29.80 17.48
N VAL A 3 -15.70 30.26 18.56
CA VAL A 3 -14.72 29.56 19.39
C VAL A 3 -15.49 28.88 20.52
N TYR A 4 -15.22 27.62 20.80
CA TYR A 4 -15.63 26.95 22.04
C TYR A 4 -14.39 26.50 22.83
N PRO A 5 -14.38 26.68 24.16
CA PRO A 5 -13.17 26.56 24.97
C PRO A 5 -12.88 25.10 25.39
N VAL A 6 -11.62 24.70 25.25
CA VAL A 6 -11.09 23.46 25.82
C VAL A 6 -10.62 23.74 27.27
N ARG A 7 -11.23 23.08 28.25
CA ARG A 7 -10.71 23.00 29.63
C ARG A 7 -9.81 21.77 29.79
N PRO A 8 -8.74 21.82 30.61
CA PRO A 8 -7.81 20.72 30.78
C PRO A 8 -8.35 19.70 31.80
N VAL A 9 -8.38 18.42 31.42
CA VAL A 9 -8.68 17.32 32.34
C VAL A 9 -7.38 16.71 32.83
N ALA A 10 -7.19 16.76 34.15
CA ALA A 10 -6.07 16.20 34.87
C ALA A 10 -5.95 14.68 34.65
N ARG A 11 -4.73 14.22 34.37
CA ARG A 11 -4.35 12.81 34.37
C ARG A 11 -4.52 12.22 35.77
N ARG A 12 -5.49 11.32 35.94
CA ARG A 12 -5.55 10.37 37.05
C ARG A 12 -5.26 8.98 36.52
N LEU A 13 -4.17 8.40 37.02
CA LEU A 13 -3.79 7.00 36.82
C LEU A 13 -4.87 6.11 37.45
N PHE A 14 -5.64 5.41 36.61
CA PHE A 14 -6.49 4.30 37.03
C PHE A 14 -5.67 3.02 36.86
N VAL A 15 -5.15 2.48 37.97
CA VAL A 15 -4.66 1.10 38.02
C VAL A 15 -5.85 0.25 38.43
N ALA A 16 -6.43 -0.45 37.46
CA ALA A 16 -7.50 -1.41 37.68
C ALA A 16 -6.91 -2.74 38.17
N ALA A 17 -7.48 -3.18 39.28
CA ALA A 17 -7.39 -4.47 39.94
C ALA A 17 -7.26 -5.68 38.99
N VAL A 18 -6.29 -6.54 39.31
CA VAL A 18 -6.40 -8.00 39.13
C VAL A 18 -6.18 -8.60 40.52
N LEU A 19 -7.29 -8.84 41.23
CA LEU A 19 -7.35 -9.51 42.52
C LEU A 19 -8.29 -10.71 42.35
N ALA A 20 -7.71 -11.91 42.35
CA ALA A 20 -8.29 -13.22 42.67
C ALA A 20 -7.28 -14.22 42.08
N SER A 21 -6.47 -14.94 42.84
CA SER A 21 -6.86 -15.80 43.94
C SER A 21 -5.63 -16.16 44.78
N ALA A 22 -5.64 -15.81 46.06
CA ALA A 22 -4.84 -16.48 47.09
C ALA A 22 -5.63 -16.37 48.39
N GLY A 23 -5.87 -17.51 49.03
CA GLY A 23 -6.75 -17.67 50.17
C GLY A 23 -6.49 -16.65 51.28
N ALA A 24 -7.57 -16.01 51.71
CA ALA A 24 -7.60 -15.19 52.91
C ALA A 24 -7.19 -16.04 54.12
N PHE A 25 -5.99 -15.81 54.64
CA PHE A 25 -5.74 -16.04 56.05
C PHE A 25 -6.20 -14.77 56.77
N ALA A 26 -7.40 -14.84 57.35
CA ALA A 26 -7.91 -13.80 58.22
C ALA A 26 -7.01 -13.70 59.45
N ALA A 27 -6.10 -12.73 59.47
CA ALA A 27 -5.40 -12.32 60.68
C ALA A 27 -6.40 -11.48 61.51
N ALA A 28 -6.74 -11.99 62.69
CA ALA A 28 -7.54 -11.27 63.68
C ALA A 28 -6.86 -9.94 64.05
N PRO A 29 -7.62 -8.87 64.34
CA PRO A 29 -7.02 -7.64 64.86
C PRO A 29 -6.67 -7.85 66.34
N ALA A 30 -5.38 -7.78 66.67
CA ALA A 30 -4.89 -7.74 68.06
C ALA A 30 -4.63 -6.28 68.48
N PRO A 31 -4.65 -5.98 69.79
CA PRO A 31 -5.13 -4.71 70.33
C PRO A 31 -4.14 -3.56 70.14
N ALA A 32 -4.68 -2.36 69.94
CA ALA A 32 -3.95 -1.11 70.05
C ALA A 32 -3.44 -0.95 71.49
N GLY A 33 -2.16 -1.25 71.72
CA GLY A 33 -1.41 -0.91 72.91
C GLY A 33 -0.58 0.37 72.67
N GLU A 34 -0.47 1.21 73.70
CA GLU A 34 -0.03 2.61 73.70
C GLU A 34 1.43 2.92 73.27
N ASP A 35 2.21 2.00 72.70
CA ASP A 35 3.63 2.24 72.35
C ASP A 35 3.90 2.30 70.83
N GLY A 36 2.92 2.70 70.03
CA GLY A 36 3.00 2.74 68.57
C GLY A 36 3.83 3.88 67.95
N SER A 37 4.58 4.65 68.76
CA SER A 37 5.36 5.77 68.22
C SER A 37 6.57 5.24 67.43
N ARG A 38 6.80 5.77 66.22
CA ARG A 38 7.91 5.36 65.35
C ARG A 38 9.27 5.42 66.06
N ALA A 39 9.48 6.39 66.96
CA ALA A 39 10.70 6.54 67.75
C ALA A 39 10.92 5.37 68.74
N ALA A 40 9.85 4.86 69.37
CA ALA A 40 9.94 3.69 70.25
C ALA A 40 10.28 2.42 69.47
N LEU A 41 9.73 2.27 68.26
CA LEU A 41 10.05 1.16 67.35
C LEU A 41 11.50 1.19 66.87
N GLU A 42 12.03 2.37 66.54
CA GLU A 42 13.45 2.56 66.16
C GLU A 42 14.39 2.25 67.33
N GLN A 43 14.04 2.66 68.54
CA GLN A 43 14.83 2.38 69.75
C GLN A 43 14.86 0.88 70.07
N ARG A 44 13.72 0.19 69.95
CA ARG A 44 13.64 -1.28 70.11
C ARG A 44 14.41 -2.02 69.02
N PHE A 45 14.37 -1.53 67.78
CA PHE A 45 15.19 -2.08 66.69
C PHE A 45 16.70 -1.89 66.95
N ALA A 46 17.11 -0.77 67.54
CA ALA A 46 18.51 -0.51 67.88
C ALA A 46 19.03 -1.41 69.02
N GLN A 47 18.15 -1.84 69.92
CA GLN A 47 18.45 -2.75 71.02
C GLN A 47 18.32 -4.23 70.64
N LEU A 48 17.98 -4.53 69.39
CA LEU A 48 17.83 -5.90 68.91
C LEU A 48 19.17 -6.65 69.01
N ASP A 49 19.14 -7.79 69.68
CA ASP A 49 20.24 -8.76 69.67
C ASP A 49 20.37 -9.35 68.26
N ARG A 50 21.56 -9.21 67.66
CA ARG A 50 21.85 -9.63 66.29
C ARG A 50 22.33 -11.08 66.20
N GLU A 51 22.34 -11.81 67.31
CA GLU A 51 22.68 -13.23 67.35
C GLU A 51 21.44 -14.14 67.54
N ASP A 52 20.30 -13.59 67.99
CA ASP A 52 19.04 -14.32 68.19
C ASP A 52 18.05 -14.12 67.03
N ALA A 53 17.95 -15.13 66.17
CA ALA A 53 17.05 -15.15 65.04
C ALA A 53 15.55 -15.11 65.43
N GLN A 54 15.16 -15.71 66.57
CA GLN A 54 13.75 -15.75 67.00
C GLN A 54 13.32 -14.39 67.56
N ALA A 55 14.17 -13.75 68.37
CA ALA A 55 13.92 -12.39 68.87
C ALA A 55 13.83 -11.38 67.72
N ALA A 56 14.76 -11.48 66.75
CA ALA A 56 14.75 -10.66 65.54
C ALA A 56 13.51 -10.86 64.67
N PHE A 57 13.04 -12.10 64.51
CA PHE A 57 11.84 -12.41 63.73
C PHE A 57 10.56 -11.91 64.41
N LYS A 58 10.46 -12.05 65.73
CA LYS A 58 9.31 -11.54 66.51
C LYS A 58 9.22 -10.01 66.41
N LEU A 59 10.35 -9.31 66.54
CA LEU A 59 10.38 -7.86 66.38
C LEU A 59 10.02 -7.44 64.95
N ALA A 60 10.46 -8.19 63.94
CA ALA A 60 10.10 -7.92 62.54
C ALA A 60 8.59 -7.99 62.30
N LEU A 61 7.89 -8.98 62.86
CA LEU A 61 6.43 -9.09 62.79
C LEU A 61 5.71 -7.93 63.49
N GLU A 62 6.21 -7.49 64.64
CA GLU A 62 5.66 -6.34 65.37
C GLU A 62 5.86 -5.03 64.59
N LEU A 63 7.03 -4.82 63.98
CA LEU A 63 7.33 -3.67 63.13
C LEU A 63 6.44 -3.64 61.88
N GLU A 64 6.17 -4.81 61.29
CA GLU A 64 5.27 -4.96 60.15
C GLU A 64 3.81 -4.65 60.52
N ALA A 65 3.34 -5.18 61.67
CA ALA A 65 2.00 -4.90 62.20
C ALA A 65 1.81 -3.39 62.52
N ALA A 66 2.87 -2.71 62.94
CA ALA A 66 2.87 -1.27 63.19
C ALA A 66 3.04 -0.40 61.92
N GLY A 67 3.24 -1.01 60.75
CA GLY A 67 3.39 -0.30 59.47
C GLY A 67 4.77 0.29 59.20
N ALA A 68 5.77 0.04 60.05
CA ALA A 68 7.16 0.49 59.89
C ALA A 68 7.94 -0.44 58.93
N ARG A 69 7.53 -0.45 57.66
CA ARG A 69 8.01 -1.40 56.64
C ARG A 69 9.53 -1.38 56.42
N ASP A 70 10.16 -0.21 56.47
CA ASP A 70 11.60 -0.04 56.28
C ASP A 70 12.43 -0.67 57.40
N LEU A 71 11.94 -0.61 58.64
CA LEU A 71 12.58 -1.27 59.79
C LEU A 71 12.29 -2.77 59.81
N ALA A 72 11.06 -3.17 59.43
CA ALA A 72 10.69 -4.58 59.28
C ALA A 72 11.57 -5.29 58.24
N THR A 73 11.82 -4.68 57.07
CA THR A 73 12.74 -5.23 56.05
C THR A 73 14.14 -5.47 56.61
N LYS A 74 14.71 -4.47 57.32
CA LYS A 74 16.05 -4.62 57.94
C LYS A 74 16.08 -5.70 59.02
N ALA A 75 14.99 -5.84 59.78
CA ALA A 75 14.87 -6.91 60.77
C ALA A 75 14.82 -8.30 60.11
N TYR A 76 14.06 -8.46 59.03
CA TYR A 76 14.03 -9.70 58.26
C TYR A 76 15.38 -10.00 57.58
N GLU A 77 16.13 -9.00 57.12
CA GLU A 77 17.49 -9.18 56.59
C GLU A 77 18.46 -9.73 57.67
N ILE A 78 18.37 -9.22 58.91
CA ILE A 78 19.16 -9.73 60.05
C ILE A 78 18.81 -11.19 60.32
N VAL A 79 17.52 -11.55 60.34
CA VAL A 79 17.08 -12.94 60.54
C VAL A 79 17.65 -13.87 59.46
N VAL A 80 17.63 -13.46 58.18
CA VAL A 80 18.20 -14.25 57.08
C VAL A 80 19.73 -14.31 57.13
N GLY A 81 20.38 -13.32 57.74
CA GLY A 81 21.83 -13.35 57.99
C GLY A 81 22.25 -14.37 59.06
N ILE A 82 21.41 -14.59 60.07
CA ILE A 82 21.65 -15.56 61.17
C ILE A 82 21.23 -16.97 60.76
N ASP A 83 20.03 -17.10 60.18
CA ASP A 83 19.50 -18.36 59.64
C ASP A 83 19.19 -18.20 58.14
N PRO A 84 20.14 -18.63 57.27
CA PRO A 84 19.98 -18.52 55.83
C PRO A 84 18.81 -19.29 55.25
N GLU A 85 18.24 -20.29 55.93
CA GLU A 85 17.10 -21.09 55.44
C GLU A 85 15.77 -20.69 56.09
N HIS A 86 15.76 -19.60 56.89
CA HIS A 86 14.57 -19.15 57.61
C HIS A 86 13.42 -18.76 56.66
N LEU A 87 12.48 -19.69 56.46
CA LEU A 87 11.40 -19.62 55.47
C LEU A 87 10.52 -18.37 55.59
N ALA A 88 10.11 -18.00 56.80
CA ALA A 88 9.14 -16.93 57.01
C ALA A 88 9.76 -15.54 56.74
N ALA A 89 10.95 -15.26 57.26
CA ALA A 89 11.71 -14.04 56.97
C ALA A 89 12.05 -13.89 55.47
N ARG A 90 12.45 -14.97 54.79
CA ARG A 90 12.68 -14.93 53.34
C ARG A 90 11.42 -14.61 52.53
N ARG A 91 10.28 -15.22 52.88
CA ARG A 91 9.00 -14.89 52.25
C ARG A 91 8.59 -13.43 52.52
N ALA A 92 8.83 -12.92 53.72
CA ALA A 92 8.56 -11.53 54.07
C ALA A 92 9.42 -10.53 53.28
N LEU A 93 10.66 -10.91 52.94
CA LEU A 93 11.54 -10.17 52.01
C LEU A 93 11.16 -10.34 50.53
N GLY A 94 10.16 -11.15 50.21
CA GLY A 94 9.76 -11.46 48.84
C GLY A 94 10.70 -12.42 48.11
N HIS A 95 11.55 -13.15 48.85
CA HIS A 95 12.36 -14.23 48.31
C HIS A 95 11.50 -15.48 48.14
N GLU A 96 11.67 -16.17 47.02
CA GLU A 96 10.98 -17.42 46.76
C GLU A 96 11.99 -18.49 46.34
N ARG A 97 11.73 -19.73 46.75
CA ARG A 97 12.61 -20.86 46.48
C ARG A 97 12.20 -21.51 45.16
N ILE A 98 13.07 -21.43 44.16
CA ILE A 98 12.91 -22.10 42.86
C ILE A 98 14.07 -23.08 42.70
N GLY A 99 13.76 -24.39 42.77
CA GLY A 99 14.78 -25.44 42.87
C GLY A 99 15.57 -25.36 44.18
N ASP A 100 16.89 -25.33 44.07
CA ASP A 100 17.82 -25.26 45.22
C ASP A 100 18.30 -23.83 45.55
N ARG A 101 17.70 -22.80 44.95
CA ARG A 101 18.13 -21.41 45.15
C ARG A 101 16.98 -20.50 45.57
N TRP A 102 17.31 -19.58 46.46
CA TRP A 102 16.45 -18.45 46.81
C TRP A 102 16.68 -17.31 45.83
N LEU A 103 15.61 -16.88 45.15
CA LEU A 103 15.67 -15.78 44.18
C LEU A 103 14.75 -14.65 44.63
N ALA A 104 15.15 -13.42 44.29
CA ALA A 104 14.45 -12.20 44.65
C ALA A 104 14.36 -11.25 43.44
N GLY A 105 13.42 -10.30 43.49
CA GLY A 105 13.33 -9.20 42.52
C GLY A 105 13.37 -9.66 41.05
N ASP A 106 14.27 -9.06 40.27
CA ASP A 106 14.40 -9.33 38.83
C ASP A 106 14.84 -10.77 38.51
N ASP A 107 15.63 -11.41 39.38
CA ASP A 107 16.08 -12.80 39.19
C ASP A 107 14.94 -13.79 39.43
N LEU A 108 14.07 -13.50 40.39
CA LEU A 108 12.87 -14.30 40.65
C LEU A 108 11.90 -14.22 39.46
N MET A 109 11.66 -13.02 38.94
CA MET A 109 10.77 -12.81 37.79
C MET A 109 11.31 -13.51 36.53
N ARG A 110 12.62 -13.44 36.28
CA ARG A 110 13.26 -14.19 35.18
C ARG A 110 13.15 -15.70 35.35
N ALA A 111 13.35 -16.22 36.57
CA ALA A 111 13.22 -17.65 36.86
C ALA A 111 11.77 -18.16 36.72
N LYS A 112 10.78 -17.30 36.95
CA LYS A 112 9.36 -17.59 36.68
C LYS A 112 8.97 -17.46 35.20
N GLY A 113 9.92 -17.19 34.30
CA GLY A 113 9.68 -17.10 32.85
C GLY A 113 9.15 -15.75 32.36
N PHE A 114 9.20 -14.71 33.21
CA PHE A 114 8.86 -13.34 32.80
C PHE A 114 10.07 -12.65 32.15
N VAL A 115 9.79 -11.92 31.07
CA VAL A 115 10.76 -11.10 30.35
C VAL A 115 10.38 -9.64 30.51
N ARG A 116 11.37 -8.81 30.81
CA ARG A 116 11.17 -7.36 30.96
C ARG A 116 11.12 -6.70 29.59
N HIS A 117 10.00 -6.09 29.24
CA HIS A 117 9.82 -5.36 27.99
C HIS A 117 9.22 -3.97 28.26
N GLN A 118 9.92 -2.92 27.83
CA GLN A 118 9.52 -1.51 28.04
C GLN A 118 9.11 -1.18 29.49
N GLY A 119 9.86 -1.70 30.47
CA GLY A 119 9.62 -1.44 31.89
C GLY A 119 8.52 -2.28 32.55
N ARG A 120 7.85 -3.19 31.82
CA ARG A 120 6.85 -4.12 32.36
C ARG A 120 7.37 -5.56 32.32
N TRP A 121 6.96 -6.37 33.29
CA TRP A 121 7.15 -7.82 33.25
C TRP A 121 6.01 -8.44 32.44
N LEU A 122 6.37 -9.15 31.38
CA LEU A 122 5.44 -9.89 30.54
C LEU A 122 5.83 -11.35 30.56
N THR A 123 4.85 -12.25 30.43
CA THR A 123 5.19 -13.65 30.15
C THR A 123 5.85 -13.76 28.77
N SER A 124 6.58 -14.85 28.55
CA SER A 124 7.22 -15.08 27.25
C SER A 124 6.18 -15.16 26.11
N GLU A 125 4.98 -15.67 26.39
CA GLU A 125 3.85 -15.73 25.44
C GLU A 125 3.25 -14.35 25.16
N GLU A 126 3.04 -13.53 26.19
CA GLU A 126 2.53 -12.16 26.03
C GLU A 126 3.50 -11.30 25.22
N LEU A 127 4.80 -11.42 25.48
CA LEU A 127 5.83 -10.73 24.71
C LEU A 127 5.86 -11.23 23.26
N ALA A 128 5.73 -12.54 23.05
CA ALA A 128 5.66 -13.11 21.71
C ALA A 128 4.43 -12.60 20.94
N ALA A 129 3.27 -12.52 21.59
CA ALA A 129 2.05 -11.99 21.00
C ALA A 129 2.17 -10.49 20.67
N LEU A 130 2.73 -9.69 21.58
CA LEU A 130 2.94 -8.26 21.39
C LEU A 130 3.90 -7.96 20.22
N THR A 131 4.97 -8.73 20.10
CA THR A 131 6.00 -8.54 19.07
C THR A 131 5.70 -9.27 17.76
N ARG A 132 4.70 -10.15 17.73
CA ARG A 132 4.29 -10.90 16.54
C ARG A 132 4.11 -10.04 15.29
N PRO A 133 3.32 -8.95 15.28
CA PRO A 133 3.13 -8.15 14.07
C PRO A 133 4.42 -7.47 13.60
N GLU A 134 5.31 -7.08 14.53
CA GLU A 134 6.61 -6.50 14.18
C GLU A 134 7.54 -7.55 13.58
N ARG A 135 7.53 -8.77 14.13
CA ARG A 135 8.30 -9.91 13.62
C ARG A 135 7.81 -10.33 12.23
N GLU A 136 6.51 -10.42 12.01
CA GLU A 136 5.92 -10.73 10.70
C GLU A 136 6.30 -9.65 9.66
N LYS A 137 6.25 -8.37 10.04
CA LYS A 137 6.72 -7.27 9.17
C LYS A 137 8.23 -7.35 8.91
N ALA A 138 9.03 -7.69 9.92
CA ALA A 138 10.47 -7.84 9.77
C ALA A 138 10.82 -9.03 8.86
N GLU A 139 10.10 -10.15 9.01
CA GLU A 139 10.22 -11.33 8.15
C GLU A 139 9.84 -10.98 6.70
N GLN A 140 8.71 -10.29 6.50
CA GLN A 140 8.29 -9.79 5.19
C GLN A 140 9.36 -8.93 4.55
N LYS A 141 9.87 -7.93 5.28
CA LYS A 141 10.91 -7.03 4.79
C LYS A 141 12.20 -7.79 4.45
N ALA A 142 12.61 -8.75 5.27
CA ALA A 142 13.78 -9.57 5.03
C ALA A 142 13.59 -10.47 3.80
N GLY A 143 12.39 -11.05 3.62
CA GLY A 143 12.03 -11.85 2.45
C GLY A 143 12.05 -11.03 1.17
N GLU A 144 11.41 -9.86 1.16
CA GLU A 144 11.41 -8.94 0.03
C GLU A 144 12.83 -8.47 -0.35
N ALA A 145 13.69 -8.25 0.64
CA ALA A 145 15.09 -7.91 0.40
C ALA A 145 15.86 -9.05 -0.27
N ARG A 146 15.66 -10.32 0.16
CA ARG A 146 16.26 -11.48 -0.49
C ARG A 146 15.79 -11.60 -1.94
N VAL A 147 14.49 -11.47 -2.19
CA VAL A 147 13.93 -11.53 -3.54
C VAL A 147 14.55 -10.43 -4.40
N ARG A 148 14.69 -9.19 -3.89
CA ARG A 148 15.32 -8.10 -4.62
C ARG A 148 16.75 -8.44 -5.06
N THR A 149 17.57 -8.97 -4.15
CA THR A 149 18.93 -9.41 -4.49
C THR A 149 18.94 -10.50 -5.56
N LEU A 150 17.97 -11.43 -5.54
CA LEU A 150 17.84 -12.43 -6.60
C LEU A 150 17.42 -11.82 -7.94
N LEU A 151 16.52 -10.83 -7.94
CA LEU A 151 16.11 -10.11 -9.15
C LEU A 151 17.27 -9.30 -9.76
N GLU A 152 18.13 -8.70 -8.93
CA GLU A 152 19.36 -8.04 -9.38
C GLU A 152 20.30 -9.04 -10.08
N ARG A 153 20.42 -10.27 -9.55
CA ARG A 153 21.19 -11.34 -10.19
C ARG A 153 20.54 -11.85 -11.48
N LEU A 154 19.23 -11.81 -11.60
CA LEU A 154 18.54 -12.11 -12.86
C LEU A 154 18.79 -11.04 -13.94
N ALA A 155 19.23 -9.85 -13.55
CA ALA A 155 19.59 -8.79 -14.48
C ALA A 155 21.01 -8.93 -15.04
N SER A 156 21.81 -9.88 -14.53
CA SER A 156 23.19 -10.07 -15.01
C SER A 156 23.23 -10.71 -16.39
N GLU A 157 24.29 -10.43 -17.15
CA GLU A 157 24.55 -11.08 -18.45
C GLU A 157 25.05 -12.53 -18.31
N ASP A 158 25.52 -12.93 -17.12
CA ASP A 158 26.00 -14.29 -16.86
C ASP A 158 24.83 -15.28 -16.68
N GLU A 159 24.63 -16.14 -17.68
CA GLU A 159 23.56 -17.14 -17.71
C GLU A 159 23.63 -18.14 -16.54
N ALA A 160 24.83 -18.43 -16.02
CA ALA A 160 24.97 -19.31 -14.84
C ALA A 160 24.38 -18.64 -13.59
N THR A 161 24.69 -17.35 -13.39
CA THR A 161 24.12 -16.53 -12.32
C THR A 161 22.61 -16.38 -12.44
N VAL A 162 22.11 -16.13 -13.66
CA VAL A 162 20.66 -16.05 -13.95
C VAL A 162 19.98 -17.37 -13.62
N THR A 163 20.51 -18.50 -14.09
CA THR A 163 19.94 -19.83 -13.84
C THR A 163 19.90 -20.15 -12.34
N GLN A 164 20.96 -19.85 -11.60
CA GLN A 164 20.99 -20.04 -10.15
C GLN A 164 19.96 -19.15 -9.44
N ALA A 165 19.84 -17.88 -9.85
CA ALA A 165 18.87 -16.95 -9.29
C ALA A 165 17.43 -17.39 -9.56
N ARG A 166 17.11 -17.88 -10.77
CA ARG A 166 15.77 -18.44 -11.10
C ARG A 166 15.41 -19.62 -10.21
N ARG A 167 16.33 -20.59 -10.06
CA ARG A 167 16.12 -21.76 -9.21
C ARG A 167 15.88 -21.36 -7.75
N ARG A 168 16.66 -20.40 -7.25
CA ARG A 168 16.52 -19.93 -5.88
C ARG A 168 15.21 -19.18 -5.68
N LEU A 169 14.82 -18.33 -6.63
CA LEU A 169 13.57 -17.56 -6.58
C LEU A 169 12.34 -18.47 -6.64
N ALA A 170 12.40 -19.58 -7.37
CA ALA A 170 11.35 -20.58 -7.38
C ALA A 170 11.11 -21.22 -6.01
N MET A 171 12.15 -21.31 -5.15
CA MET A 171 12.06 -21.84 -3.80
C MET A 171 11.67 -20.79 -2.74
N GLU A 172 11.71 -19.49 -3.06
CA GLU A 172 11.27 -18.45 -2.12
C GLU A 172 9.73 -18.43 -2.02
N ASP A 173 9.24 -18.00 -0.86
CA ASP A 173 7.80 -17.89 -0.58
C ASP A 173 7.17 -16.77 -1.44
N ASP A 174 6.03 -17.07 -2.05
CA ASP A 174 5.29 -16.17 -2.94
C ASP A 174 4.84 -14.88 -2.20
N ARG A 175 4.65 -14.92 -0.86
CA ARG A 175 4.27 -13.72 -0.07
C ARG A 175 5.32 -12.62 -0.13
N PHE A 176 6.57 -12.95 -0.44
CA PHE A 176 7.68 -11.98 -0.54
C PHE A 176 7.92 -11.46 -1.95
N LYS A 177 7.26 -12.02 -2.98
CA LYS A 177 7.63 -11.79 -4.38
C LYS A 177 6.95 -10.56 -4.98
N LEU A 178 5.70 -10.30 -4.62
CA LEU A 178 4.85 -9.29 -5.25
C LEU A 178 5.51 -7.90 -5.34
N ALA A 179 5.90 -7.32 -4.20
CA ALA A 179 6.38 -5.94 -4.17
C ALA A 179 7.75 -5.77 -4.89
N PRO A 180 8.77 -6.62 -4.63
CA PRO A 180 10.01 -6.57 -5.39
C PRO A 180 9.83 -6.78 -6.90
N MET A 181 8.97 -7.71 -7.31
CA MET A 181 8.69 -7.99 -8.73
C MET A 181 7.98 -6.82 -9.41
N ALA A 182 6.96 -6.23 -8.77
CA ALA A 182 6.28 -5.05 -9.30
C ALA A 182 7.25 -3.87 -9.52
N MET A 183 8.28 -3.74 -8.68
CA MET A 183 9.36 -2.76 -8.88
C MET A 183 10.31 -3.16 -10.02
N ALA A 184 10.68 -4.43 -10.12
CA ALA A 184 11.60 -4.95 -11.13
C ALA A 184 11.06 -4.87 -12.57
N LEU A 185 9.74 -4.74 -12.76
CA LEU A 185 9.14 -4.36 -14.06
C LEU A 185 9.68 -3.03 -14.63
N ARG A 186 10.40 -2.21 -13.85
CA ARG A 186 10.94 -0.93 -14.30
C ARG A 186 12.45 -0.97 -14.58
N VAL A 187 13.07 -2.12 -14.37
CA VAL A 187 14.52 -2.29 -14.36
C VAL A 187 14.95 -2.95 -15.67
N GLU A 188 16.14 -2.62 -16.16
CA GLU A 188 16.79 -3.31 -17.29
C GLU A 188 17.46 -4.60 -16.81
N PRO A 189 17.62 -5.62 -17.67
CA PRO A 189 17.28 -5.71 -19.10
C PRO A 189 15.80 -6.09 -19.38
N PRO A 190 15.34 -6.07 -20.65
CA PRO A 190 13.97 -6.50 -21.01
C PRO A 190 13.69 -7.97 -20.64
N SER A 191 14.71 -8.83 -20.65
CA SER A 191 14.60 -10.23 -20.24
C SER A 191 14.21 -10.40 -18.77
N LEU A 192 14.66 -9.49 -17.88
CA LEU A 192 14.19 -9.44 -16.49
C LEU A 192 12.72 -9.06 -16.43
N ARG A 193 12.30 -8.02 -17.16
CA ARG A 193 10.90 -7.57 -17.17
C ARG A 193 9.96 -8.64 -17.71
N LEU A 194 10.37 -9.36 -18.75
CA LEU A 194 9.61 -10.48 -19.33
C LEU A 194 9.44 -11.60 -18.30
N TYR A 195 10.53 -12.02 -17.64
CA TYR A 195 10.46 -13.03 -16.58
C TYR A 195 9.53 -12.60 -15.43
N VAL A 196 9.68 -11.35 -14.98
CA VAL A 196 8.87 -10.78 -13.90
C VAL A 196 7.40 -10.68 -14.28
N ALA A 197 7.07 -10.33 -15.52
CA ALA A 197 5.69 -10.30 -16.01
C ALA A 197 5.04 -11.70 -15.92
N HIS A 198 5.72 -12.74 -16.38
CA HIS A 198 5.23 -14.12 -16.25
C HIS A 198 5.04 -14.55 -14.80
N GLU A 199 6.01 -14.27 -13.91
CA GLU A 199 5.88 -14.61 -12.49
C GLU A 199 4.73 -13.86 -11.82
N LEU A 200 4.54 -12.56 -12.09
CA LEU A 200 3.40 -11.80 -11.58
C LEU A 200 2.06 -12.35 -12.08
N GLY A 201 2.01 -12.82 -13.33
CA GLY A 201 0.86 -13.54 -13.87
C GLY A 201 0.58 -14.85 -13.12
N ARG A 202 1.63 -15.64 -12.85
CA ARG A 202 1.55 -16.90 -12.06
C ARG A 202 1.07 -16.65 -10.63
N LEU A 203 1.55 -15.58 -9.98
CA LEU A 203 1.10 -15.20 -8.64
C LEU A 203 -0.39 -14.87 -8.61
N GLY A 204 -0.95 -14.35 -9.71
CA GLY A 204 -2.38 -14.06 -9.82
C GLY A 204 -2.88 -12.92 -8.91
N ASP A 205 -1.97 -12.16 -8.30
CA ASP A 205 -2.32 -11.13 -7.34
C ASP A 205 -2.72 -9.82 -8.04
N THR A 206 -3.98 -9.43 -7.83
CA THR A 206 -4.55 -8.19 -8.39
C THR A 206 -3.78 -6.91 -8.03
N ARG A 207 -3.01 -6.91 -6.94
CA ARG A 207 -2.15 -5.78 -6.55
C ARG A 207 -1.03 -5.50 -7.57
N ALA A 208 -0.70 -6.46 -8.45
CA ALA A 208 0.26 -6.27 -9.55
C ALA A 208 -0.31 -5.50 -10.75
N ILE A 209 -1.64 -5.44 -10.89
CA ILE A 209 -2.33 -4.86 -12.07
C ILE A 209 -1.85 -3.44 -12.40
N PRO A 210 -1.70 -2.50 -11.45
CA PRO A 210 -1.24 -1.15 -11.78
C PRO A 210 0.16 -1.10 -12.41
N ALA A 211 1.08 -1.96 -11.93
CA ALA A 211 2.43 -2.03 -12.47
C ALA A 211 2.46 -2.68 -13.85
N LEU A 212 1.68 -3.76 -14.03
CA LEU A 212 1.51 -4.44 -15.32
C LEU A 212 0.87 -3.50 -16.35
N LEU A 213 -0.25 -2.84 -16.05
CA LEU A 213 -0.89 -1.89 -16.98
C LEU A 213 0.07 -0.80 -17.46
N LYS A 214 0.92 -0.29 -16.57
CA LYS A 214 1.93 0.72 -16.95
C LYS A 214 2.96 0.16 -17.93
N ARG A 215 3.26 -1.14 -17.90
CA ARG A 215 4.17 -1.79 -18.85
C ARG A 215 3.47 -2.16 -20.15
N ALA A 216 2.23 -2.64 -20.10
CA ALA A 216 1.43 -2.92 -21.30
C ALA A 216 1.35 -1.71 -22.25
N ILE A 217 1.32 -0.50 -21.70
CA ILE A 217 1.17 0.74 -22.48
C ILE A 217 2.53 1.36 -22.85
N TYR A 218 3.49 1.35 -21.93
CA TYR A 218 4.69 2.20 -22.02
C TYR A 218 6.02 1.41 -22.01
N ASP A 219 6.00 0.07 -22.08
CA ASP A 219 7.26 -0.64 -22.26
C ASP A 219 7.77 -0.48 -23.70
N PRO A 220 9.05 -0.14 -23.90
CA PRO A 220 9.62 -0.04 -25.24
C PRO A 220 9.66 -1.39 -25.96
N ASP A 221 9.82 -2.49 -25.22
CA ASP A 221 9.95 -3.83 -25.78
C ASP A 221 8.58 -4.47 -26.03
N GLU A 222 8.33 -4.90 -27.28
CA GLU A 222 7.07 -5.52 -27.68
C GLU A 222 6.81 -6.85 -26.96
N GLN A 223 7.83 -7.70 -26.80
CA GLN A 223 7.68 -8.99 -26.14
C GLN A 223 7.32 -8.80 -24.67
N VAL A 224 7.88 -7.78 -24.01
CA VAL A 224 7.49 -7.42 -22.64
C VAL A 224 6.04 -6.94 -22.60
N ARG A 225 5.59 -6.09 -23.54
CA ARG A 225 4.18 -5.67 -23.60
C ARG A 225 3.24 -6.87 -23.75
N GLU A 226 3.57 -7.82 -24.62
CA GLU A 226 2.78 -9.03 -24.81
C GLU A 226 2.70 -9.90 -23.55
N ALA A 227 3.85 -10.22 -22.95
CA ALA A 227 3.93 -11.02 -21.73
C ALA A 227 3.15 -10.39 -20.56
N VAL A 228 3.17 -9.06 -20.47
CA VAL A 228 2.41 -8.30 -19.47
C VAL A 228 0.91 -8.39 -19.72
N VAL A 229 0.45 -8.32 -20.96
CA VAL A 229 -0.97 -8.51 -21.29
C VAL A 229 -1.42 -9.93 -21.00
N ASP A 230 -0.58 -10.94 -21.25
CA ASP A 230 -0.88 -12.32 -20.89
C ASP A 230 -0.90 -12.56 -19.38
N ALA A 231 -0.04 -11.87 -18.62
CA ALA A 231 -0.12 -11.85 -17.17
C ALA A 231 -1.44 -11.24 -16.68
N LEU A 232 -1.88 -10.13 -17.27
CA LEU A 232 -3.16 -9.49 -16.96
C LEU A 232 -4.36 -10.40 -17.28
N LYS A 233 -4.33 -11.14 -18.41
CA LYS A 233 -5.34 -12.16 -18.72
C LYS A 233 -5.38 -13.26 -17.67
N THR A 234 -4.20 -13.72 -17.24
CA THR A 234 -4.10 -14.80 -16.25
C THR A 234 -4.67 -14.35 -14.90
N ILE A 235 -4.40 -13.10 -14.51
CA ILE A 235 -5.00 -12.48 -13.32
C ILE A 235 -6.54 -12.38 -13.47
N ASP A 236 -7.05 -12.15 -14.68
CA ASP A 236 -8.50 -12.14 -15.02
C ASP A 236 -9.30 -11.21 -14.10
N SER A 237 -8.90 -9.93 -14.05
CA SER A 237 -9.60 -8.91 -13.26
C SER A 237 -10.36 -7.92 -14.16
N PRO A 238 -11.61 -7.57 -13.80
CA PRO A 238 -12.40 -6.57 -14.52
C PRO A 238 -11.76 -5.17 -14.48
N ASP A 239 -10.85 -4.90 -13.53
CA ASP A 239 -10.21 -3.60 -13.35
C ASP A 239 -9.15 -3.27 -14.41
N THR A 240 -8.91 -4.18 -15.36
CA THR A 240 -7.87 -4.07 -16.39
C THR A 240 -8.31 -3.23 -17.59
N VAL A 241 -9.57 -3.37 -18.01
CA VAL A 241 -10.05 -2.80 -19.30
C VAL A 241 -10.14 -1.29 -19.25
N HIS A 242 -10.74 -0.73 -18.19
CA HIS A 242 -11.00 0.71 -18.12
C HIS A 242 -9.71 1.56 -18.19
N PRO A 243 -8.62 1.22 -17.48
CA PRO A 243 -7.34 1.91 -17.66
C PRO A 243 -6.79 1.88 -19.09
N LEU A 244 -6.89 0.75 -19.80
CA LEU A 244 -6.49 0.66 -21.21
C LEU A 244 -7.41 1.52 -22.09
N GLY A 245 -8.72 1.50 -21.83
CA GLY A 245 -9.70 2.35 -22.51
C GLY A 245 -9.39 3.85 -22.35
N ARG A 246 -8.92 4.29 -21.17
CA ARG A 246 -8.45 5.67 -20.98
C ARG A 246 -7.20 5.99 -21.79
N ALA A 247 -6.28 5.03 -21.95
CA ALA A 247 -5.05 5.22 -22.72
C ALA A 247 -5.31 5.43 -24.22
N LEU A 248 -6.43 4.94 -24.76
CA LEU A 248 -6.89 5.27 -26.12
C LEU A 248 -7.17 6.77 -26.32
N GLY A 249 -7.38 7.53 -25.24
CA GLY A 249 -7.53 9.00 -25.28
C GLY A 249 -6.21 9.77 -25.26
N SER A 250 -5.06 9.09 -25.25
CA SER A 250 -3.75 9.74 -25.21
C SER A 250 -3.50 10.62 -26.43
N ARG A 251 -2.70 11.69 -26.25
CA ARG A 251 -2.21 12.53 -27.37
C ARG A 251 -1.17 11.80 -28.21
N THR A 252 -0.43 10.88 -27.61
CA THR A 252 0.62 10.08 -28.24
C THR A 252 -0.01 8.90 -29.00
N VAL A 253 0.33 8.76 -30.29
CA VAL A 253 -0.21 7.73 -31.20
C VAL A 253 0.16 6.33 -30.73
N GLU A 254 1.43 6.14 -30.38
CA GLU A 254 2.00 4.86 -29.94
C GLU A 254 1.27 4.34 -28.69
N VAL A 255 0.93 5.22 -27.76
CA VAL A 255 0.16 4.89 -26.55
C VAL A 255 -1.24 4.41 -26.91
N ARG A 256 -1.89 5.00 -27.92
CA ARG A 256 -3.22 4.56 -28.37
C ARG A 256 -3.15 3.21 -29.07
N GLN A 257 -2.11 2.97 -29.86
CA GLN A 257 -1.87 1.69 -30.54
C GLN A 257 -1.65 0.57 -29.54
N HIS A 258 -0.70 0.74 -28.61
CA HIS A 258 -0.42 -0.26 -27.57
C HIS A 258 -1.67 -0.55 -26.71
N ALA A 259 -2.46 0.48 -26.39
CA ALA A 259 -3.71 0.29 -25.65
C ALA A 259 -4.75 -0.52 -26.46
N ALA A 260 -4.90 -0.26 -27.75
CA ALA A 260 -5.81 -1.01 -28.61
C ALA A 260 -5.36 -2.47 -28.77
N GLU A 261 -4.07 -2.71 -29.02
CA GLU A 261 -3.48 -4.04 -29.09
C GLU A 261 -3.67 -4.81 -27.78
N ALA A 262 -3.39 -4.16 -26.63
CA ALA A 262 -3.58 -4.75 -25.32
C ALA A 262 -5.05 -5.13 -25.07
N ILE A 263 -6.00 -4.25 -25.43
CA ILE A 263 -7.43 -4.52 -25.33
C ILE A 263 -7.83 -5.72 -26.21
N GLY A 264 -7.42 -5.72 -27.48
CA GLY A 264 -7.72 -6.79 -28.42
C GLY A 264 -7.14 -8.13 -27.97
N ARG A 265 -5.90 -8.11 -27.46
CA ARG A 265 -5.25 -9.29 -26.91
C ARG A 265 -5.98 -9.79 -25.68
N LEU A 266 -6.30 -8.92 -24.70
CA LEU A 266 -6.97 -9.27 -23.45
C LEU A 266 -8.25 -10.07 -23.67
N GLY A 267 -8.97 -9.83 -24.78
CA GLY A 267 -10.17 -10.59 -25.13
C GLY A 267 -11.40 -10.19 -24.32
N ASP A 268 -11.32 -9.13 -23.51
CA ASP A 268 -12.47 -8.65 -22.74
C ASP A 268 -13.35 -7.75 -23.62
N VAL A 269 -14.56 -8.24 -23.91
CA VAL A 269 -15.56 -7.59 -24.77
C VAL A 269 -15.94 -6.17 -24.32
N MET A 270 -15.75 -5.81 -23.05
CA MET A 270 -15.94 -4.42 -22.59
C MET A 270 -15.01 -3.45 -23.33
N GLY A 271 -13.84 -3.92 -23.76
CA GLY A 271 -12.88 -3.18 -24.56
C GLY A 271 -13.44 -2.73 -25.92
N MET A 272 -14.41 -3.46 -26.49
CA MET A 272 -15.02 -3.16 -27.78
C MET A 272 -15.61 -1.75 -27.80
N GLY A 273 -16.38 -1.39 -26.77
CA GLY A 273 -16.99 -0.07 -26.68
C GLY A 273 -15.96 1.06 -26.68
N TYR A 274 -14.83 0.88 -25.97
CA TYR A 274 -13.75 1.85 -25.95
C TYR A 274 -13.06 1.99 -27.31
N VAL A 275 -12.73 0.88 -27.95
CA VAL A 275 -12.07 0.84 -29.25
C VAL A 275 -12.97 1.48 -30.31
N LEU A 276 -14.24 1.07 -30.41
CA LEU A 276 -15.16 1.60 -31.43
C LEU A 276 -15.49 3.07 -31.23
N HIS A 277 -15.68 3.51 -29.98
CA HIS A 277 -15.89 4.93 -29.70
C HIS A 277 -14.68 5.76 -30.13
N ARG A 278 -13.46 5.32 -29.80
CA ARG A 278 -12.24 6.02 -30.21
C ARG A 278 -12.06 5.98 -31.72
N TRP A 279 -12.22 4.83 -32.33
CA TRP A 279 -12.07 4.64 -33.77
C TRP A 279 -13.04 5.55 -34.53
N HIS A 280 -14.30 5.64 -34.10
CA HIS A 280 -15.28 6.56 -34.70
C HIS A 280 -14.88 8.02 -34.54
N ALA A 281 -14.42 8.45 -33.36
CA ALA A 281 -13.97 9.82 -33.13
C ALA A 281 -12.77 10.20 -34.03
N THR A 282 -11.87 9.25 -34.30
CA THR A 282 -10.74 9.45 -35.23
C THR A 282 -11.12 9.30 -36.70
N SER A 283 -12.24 8.63 -37.01
CA SER A 283 -12.73 8.42 -38.38
C SER A 283 -13.68 9.50 -38.87
N GLY A 284 -14.02 10.48 -38.02
CA GLY A 284 -14.98 11.53 -38.33
C GLY A 284 -14.52 12.43 -39.48
N ASP A 285 -15.47 12.78 -40.36
CA ASP A 285 -15.29 13.74 -41.45
C ASP A 285 -14.52 14.99 -40.97
N PHE A 286 -13.42 15.31 -41.66
CA PHE A 286 -12.65 16.51 -41.40
C PHE A 286 -13.57 17.75 -41.41
N PRO A 287 -13.42 18.69 -40.47
CA PRO A 287 -14.18 19.94 -40.53
C PRO A 287 -13.92 20.63 -41.87
N ARG A 288 -14.99 21.14 -42.50
CA ARG A 288 -14.86 21.94 -43.72
C ARG A 288 -13.95 23.13 -43.42
N ALA A 289 -12.87 23.26 -44.18
CA ALA A 289 -12.01 24.43 -44.13
C ALA A 289 -12.49 25.42 -45.19
N TYR A 290 -12.69 26.66 -44.79
CA TYR A 290 -12.93 27.78 -45.70
C TYR A 290 -11.62 28.55 -45.82
N PHE A 291 -11.13 28.77 -47.02
CA PHE A 291 -10.11 29.80 -47.26
C PHE A 291 -10.77 30.92 -48.08
N ALA A 292 -10.46 32.16 -47.70
CA ALA A 292 -10.93 33.35 -48.39
C ALA A 292 -9.74 34.00 -49.07
N THR A 293 -9.83 34.22 -50.39
CA THR A 293 -8.89 35.07 -51.11
C THR A 293 -9.55 36.43 -51.23
N ILE A 294 -9.03 37.41 -50.47
CA ILE A 294 -9.56 38.77 -50.42
C ILE A 294 -8.55 39.69 -51.10
N ASN A 295 -8.97 40.37 -52.16
CA ASN A 295 -8.25 41.49 -52.71
C ASN A 295 -8.69 42.74 -51.94
N GLN A 296 -7.74 43.35 -51.25
CA GLN A 296 -7.97 44.61 -50.56
C GLN A 296 -7.28 45.72 -51.34
N VAL A 297 -8.08 46.66 -51.86
CA VAL A 297 -7.57 47.88 -52.48
C VAL A 297 -7.93 49.05 -51.58
N SER A 298 -6.91 49.66 -51.00
CA SER A 298 -7.05 50.90 -50.24
C SER A 298 -6.92 52.07 -51.21
N TYR A 299 -7.83 53.03 -51.13
CA TYR A 299 -7.80 54.24 -51.94
C TYR A 299 -8.03 55.48 -51.07
N ILE A 300 -7.45 56.59 -51.47
CA ILE A 300 -7.68 57.88 -50.82
C ILE A 300 -8.96 58.44 -51.44
N GLN A 301 -10.00 58.60 -50.63
CA GLN A 301 -11.21 59.29 -51.09
C GLN A 301 -10.86 60.76 -51.30
N ASP A 302 -11.28 61.31 -52.44
CA ASP A 302 -10.95 62.65 -52.94
C ASP A 302 -10.94 63.69 -51.81
N PHE A 303 -9.83 64.42 -51.70
CA PHE A 303 -9.86 65.75 -51.12
C PHE A 303 -9.97 66.71 -52.29
N ASP A 304 -10.99 67.58 -52.26
CA ASP A 304 -11.10 68.69 -53.20
C ASP A 304 -9.72 69.39 -53.29
N VAL A 305 -9.12 69.35 -54.48
CA VAL A 305 -7.74 69.80 -54.76
C VAL A 305 -7.52 71.26 -54.36
N GLU A 306 -8.60 72.04 -54.31
CA GLU A 306 -8.64 73.45 -53.92
C GLU A 306 -8.37 73.67 -52.41
N VAL A 307 -8.68 72.70 -51.53
CA VAL A 307 -8.46 72.82 -50.07
C VAL A 307 -7.06 72.32 -49.67
N ALA A 308 -6.45 71.46 -50.48
CA ALA A 308 -5.15 70.85 -50.20
C ALA A 308 -3.96 71.82 -50.34
N GLN A 309 -4.10 72.94 -51.07
CA GLN A 309 -2.99 73.89 -51.27
C GLN A 309 -2.72 74.78 -50.03
N THR A 310 -3.68 74.92 -49.11
CA THR A 310 -3.55 75.81 -47.94
C THR A 310 -3.38 75.10 -46.60
N SER A 311 -3.57 73.79 -46.51
CA SER A 311 -3.39 73.03 -45.26
C SER A 311 -2.27 72.01 -45.40
N PHE A 312 -1.13 72.28 -44.74
CA PHE A 312 0.06 71.42 -44.73
C PHE A 312 -0.11 70.08 -43.97
N ILE A 313 -1.30 69.81 -43.42
CA ILE A 313 -1.63 68.56 -42.73
C ILE A 313 -3.08 68.22 -43.07
N ALA A 314 -3.29 67.45 -44.14
CA ALA A 314 -4.56 66.77 -44.36
C ALA A 314 -4.40 65.32 -43.85
N ASP A 315 -5.34 64.86 -43.02
CA ASP A 315 -5.45 63.46 -42.61
C ASP A 315 -6.28 62.75 -43.69
N PRO A 316 -5.67 61.99 -44.62
CA PRO A 316 -6.43 61.43 -45.73
C PRO A 316 -7.40 60.36 -45.22
N VAL A 317 -8.68 60.50 -45.55
CA VAL A 317 -9.68 59.44 -45.33
C VAL A 317 -9.39 58.30 -46.31
N VAL A 318 -8.70 57.28 -45.82
CA VAL A 318 -8.41 56.07 -46.60
C VAL A 318 -9.61 55.15 -46.56
N GLY A 319 -10.32 55.06 -47.68
CA GLY A 319 -11.34 54.06 -47.91
C GLY A 319 -10.71 52.71 -48.20
N VAL A 320 -11.28 51.64 -47.65
CA VAL A 320 -10.84 50.27 -47.93
C VAL A 320 -11.98 49.55 -48.63
N LEU A 321 -11.73 49.13 -49.88
CA LEU A 321 -12.61 48.22 -50.61
C LEU A 321 -12.01 46.81 -50.50
N GLN A 322 -12.79 45.91 -49.89
CA GLN A 322 -12.49 44.49 -49.87
C GLN A 322 -13.42 43.78 -50.85
N GLU A 323 -12.85 43.15 -51.87
CA GLU A 323 -13.58 42.30 -52.80
C GLU A 323 -12.89 40.93 -52.84
N GLY A 324 -13.67 39.85 -52.78
CA GLY A 324 -13.09 38.51 -52.73
C GLY A 324 -14.15 37.42 -52.77
N ALA A 325 -13.69 36.20 -53.01
CA ALA A 325 -14.54 35.01 -53.05
C ALA A 325 -14.27 34.12 -51.82
N VAL A 326 -15.36 33.67 -51.18
CA VAL A 326 -15.31 32.64 -50.14
C VAL A 326 -15.50 31.28 -50.81
N HIS A 327 -14.42 30.49 -50.88
CA HIS A 327 -14.49 29.16 -51.47
C HIS A 327 -14.85 28.13 -50.39
N ALA A 328 -16.00 27.47 -50.57
CA ALA A 328 -16.37 26.31 -49.77
C ALA A 328 -15.60 25.10 -50.29
N VAL A 329 -14.48 24.79 -49.65
CA VAL A 329 -13.64 23.67 -50.05
C VAL A 329 -14.00 22.46 -49.21
N LYS A 330 -14.34 21.35 -49.87
CA LYS A 330 -14.34 20.04 -49.23
C LYS A 330 -12.88 19.58 -49.20
N VAL A 331 -12.31 19.40 -48.02
CA VAL A 331 -11.02 18.70 -47.89
C VAL A 331 -11.25 17.28 -48.43
N LEU A 332 -10.76 17.01 -49.64
CA LEU A 332 -10.86 15.69 -50.27
C LEU A 332 -9.93 14.68 -49.58
N GLY A 333 -8.85 15.19 -48.98
CA GLY A 333 -7.95 14.44 -48.10
C GLY A 333 -6.83 15.34 -47.58
N ALA A 334 -6.44 15.12 -46.32
CA ALA A 334 -5.15 15.54 -45.80
C ALA A 334 -4.34 14.25 -45.58
N GLU A 335 -3.33 14.00 -46.41
CA GLU A 335 -2.43 12.86 -46.20
C GLU A 335 -1.46 13.20 -45.06
N HIS A 336 -1.76 12.69 -43.87
CA HIS A 336 -0.75 12.44 -42.85
C HIS A 336 -0.54 10.92 -42.80
N GLY A 337 0.66 10.45 -43.16
CA GLY A 337 1.00 9.03 -43.31
C GLY A 337 0.93 8.16 -42.03
N PHE A 338 0.39 8.67 -40.92
CA PHE A 338 0.34 8.00 -39.62
C PHE A 338 -1.03 7.40 -39.27
N THR A 339 -2.10 7.70 -40.01
CA THR A 339 -3.47 7.23 -39.75
C THR A 339 -3.68 5.73 -40.05
N THR A 340 -2.83 5.13 -40.89
CA THR A 340 -2.96 3.73 -41.30
C THR A 340 -2.74 2.76 -40.14
N ILE A 341 -1.74 3.01 -39.28
CA ILE A 341 -1.37 2.06 -38.22
C ILE A 341 -2.38 2.08 -37.07
N GLU A 342 -2.91 3.25 -36.68
CA GLU A 342 -3.93 3.32 -35.63
C GLU A 342 -5.23 2.61 -36.01
N ARG A 343 -5.67 2.82 -37.26
CA ARG A 343 -6.86 2.14 -37.78
C ARG A 343 -6.67 0.64 -37.79
N VAL A 344 -5.50 0.14 -38.19
CA VAL A 344 -5.16 -1.29 -38.16
C VAL A 344 -5.18 -1.83 -36.73
N ALA A 345 -4.67 -1.07 -35.76
CA ALA A 345 -4.71 -1.47 -34.35
C ALA A 345 -6.16 -1.54 -33.81
N TYR A 346 -7.01 -0.56 -34.14
CA TYR A 346 -8.42 -0.57 -33.73
C TYR A 346 -9.23 -1.67 -34.41
N GLN A 347 -9.05 -1.85 -35.72
CA GLN A 347 -9.66 -2.92 -36.48
C GLN A 347 -9.23 -4.29 -35.92
N GLY A 348 -7.92 -4.53 -35.80
CA GLY A 348 -7.40 -5.79 -35.28
C GLY A 348 -7.79 -6.04 -33.82
N ALA A 349 -8.07 -5.00 -33.02
CA ALA A 349 -8.65 -5.17 -31.69
C ALA A 349 -10.12 -5.60 -31.76
N ALA A 350 -10.92 -4.96 -32.62
CA ALA A 350 -12.32 -5.32 -32.82
C ALA A 350 -12.50 -6.72 -33.42
N GLU A 351 -11.66 -7.11 -34.38
CA GLU A 351 -11.63 -8.46 -34.95
C GLU A 351 -11.32 -9.51 -33.90
N ARG A 352 -10.28 -9.31 -33.07
CA ARG A 352 -9.94 -10.23 -31.98
C ARG A 352 -11.05 -10.35 -30.93
N LEU A 353 -11.73 -9.25 -30.61
CA LEU A 353 -12.78 -9.24 -29.59
C LEU A 353 -14.10 -9.86 -30.06
N SER A 354 -14.43 -9.75 -31.34
CA SER A 354 -15.69 -10.25 -31.90
C SER A 354 -15.55 -11.59 -32.62
N GLY A 355 -14.36 -11.92 -33.12
CA GLY A 355 -14.15 -13.03 -34.06
C GLY A 355 -14.71 -12.77 -35.47
N LEU A 356 -15.12 -11.54 -35.78
CA LEU A 356 -15.73 -11.15 -37.06
C LEU A 356 -14.78 -10.29 -37.89
N GLU A 357 -14.96 -10.29 -39.22
CA GLU A 357 -14.25 -9.41 -40.15
C GLU A 357 -15.27 -8.48 -40.85
N LEU A 358 -15.60 -7.35 -40.22
CA LEU A 358 -16.60 -6.39 -40.76
C LEU A 358 -15.99 -5.28 -41.64
N GLY A 359 -14.70 -5.39 -41.94
CA GLY A 359 -13.95 -4.46 -42.79
C GLY A 359 -13.40 -3.24 -42.07
N THR A 360 -12.94 -2.27 -42.86
CA THR A 360 -12.12 -1.12 -42.44
C THR A 360 -12.94 0.13 -42.06
N ASP A 361 -14.25 0.13 -42.31
CA ASP A 361 -15.17 1.19 -41.87
C ASP A 361 -15.69 0.85 -40.48
N VAL A 362 -15.70 1.80 -39.56
CA VAL A 362 -16.20 1.65 -38.19
C VAL A 362 -17.73 1.54 -38.12
N LYS A 363 -18.48 1.98 -39.14
CA LYS A 363 -19.96 2.01 -39.09
C LYS A 363 -20.62 0.62 -38.97
N PRO A 364 -20.23 -0.42 -39.75
CA PRO A 364 -20.69 -1.79 -39.53
C PRO A 364 -20.44 -2.29 -38.10
N TRP A 365 -19.25 -2.04 -37.56
CA TRP A 365 -18.88 -2.42 -36.20
C TRP A 365 -19.77 -1.78 -35.14
N LEU A 366 -20.03 -0.47 -35.26
CA LEU A 366 -20.92 0.24 -34.34
C LEU A 366 -22.35 -0.26 -34.38
N ARG A 367 -22.86 -0.63 -35.57
CA ARG A 367 -24.21 -1.21 -35.70
C ARG A 367 -24.29 -2.55 -34.97
N MET A 368 -23.32 -3.43 -35.18
CA MET A 368 -23.22 -4.71 -34.47
C MET A 368 -23.13 -4.49 -32.96
N TRP A 369 -22.22 -3.63 -32.50
CA TRP A 369 -22.04 -3.37 -31.07
C TRP A 369 -23.32 -2.82 -30.42
N ASN A 370 -24.01 -1.88 -31.06
CA ASN A 370 -25.25 -1.33 -30.51
C ASN A 370 -26.39 -2.36 -30.42
N GLN A 371 -26.39 -3.37 -31.28
CA GLN A 371 -27.39 -4.44 -31.25
C GLN A 371 -27.08 -5.50 -30.19
N GLU A 372 -25.80 -5.82 -29.97
CA GLU A 372 -25.39 -6.97 -29.15
C GLU A 372 -24.76 -6.62 -27.79
N LYS A 373 -24.40 -5.34 -27.54
CA LYS A 373 -23.63 -4.93 -26.35
C LYS A 373 -24.23 -5.43 -25.04
N ASP A 374 -25.54 -5.37 -24.86
CA ASP A 374 -26.17 -5.68 -23.58
C ASP A 374 -26.06 -7.18 -23.29
N ARG A 375 -26.33 -8.02 -24.30
CA ARG A 375 -26.13 -9.48 -24.25
C ARG A 375 -24.68 -9.84 -23.93
N LEU A 376 -23.73 -9.26 -24.68
CA LEU A 376 -22.30 -9.56 -24.53
C LEU A 376 -21.75 -9.14 -23.16
N LEU A 377 -22.19 -7.99 -22.63
CA LEU A 377 -21.78 -7.50 -21.31
C LEU A 377 -22.38 -8.35 -20.17
N GLU A 378 -23.61 -8.84 -20.33
CA GLU A 378 -24.23 -9.79 -19.39
C GLU A 378 -23.50 -11.13 -19.36
N GLU A 379 -23.20 -11.71 -20.53
CA GLU A 379 -22.42 -12.95 -20.67
C GLU A 379 -21.04 -12.82 -20.02
N ARG A 380 -20.35 -11.70 -20.28
CA ARG A 380 -19.09 -11.35 -19.61
C ARG A 380 -19.24 -11.35 -18.10
N ALA A 381 -20.24 -10.65 -17.55
CA ALA A 381 -20.46 -10.54 -16.12
C ALA A 381 -20.81 -11.90 -15.48
N ALA A 382 -21.55 -12.76 -16.18
CA ALA A 382 -21.82 -14.13 -15.76
C ALA A 382 -20.53 -14.97 -15.72
N GLY A 383 -19.72 -14.93 -16.77
CA GLY A 383 -18.46 -15.66 -16.85
C GLY A 383 -17.46 -15.27 -15.75
N TYR A 384 -17.34 -13.98 -15.42
CA TYR A 384 -16.51 -13.52 -14.30
C TYR A 384 -17.00 -14.06 -12.95
N ARG A 385 -18.31 -14.06 -12.71
CA ARG A 385 -18.90 -14.61 -11.47
C ARG A 385 -18.60 -16.10 -11.33
N GLU A 386 -18.76 -16.86 -12.42
CA GLU A 386 -18.50 -18.30 -12.43
C GLU A 386 -17.01 -18.62 -12.18
N ARG A 387 -16.09 -17.97 -12.90
CA ARG A 387 -14.64 -18.20 -12.72
C ARG A 387 -14.17 -17.79 -11.33
N ARG A 388 -14.69 -16.68 -10.79
CA ARG A 388 -14.41 -16.24 -9.42
C ARG A 388 -14.90 -17.28 -8.40
N ALA A 389 -16.10 -17.81 -8.56
CA ALA A 389 -16.64 -18.86 -7.69
C ALA A 389 -15.77 -20.14 -7.71
N LYS A 390 -15.31 -20.55 -8.90
CA LYS A 390 -14.38 -21.69 -9.05
C LYS A 390 -13.04 -21.44 -8.37
N ARG A 391 -12.47 -20.23 -8.47
CA ARG A 391 -11.22 -19.87 -7.79
C ARG A 391 -11.36 -19.88 -6.27
N THR A 392 -12.46 -19.33 -5.74
CA THR A 392 -12.70 -19.34 -4.28
C THR A 392 -12.94 -20.73 -3.72
N ALA A 393 -13.57 -21.62 -4.49
CA ALA A 393 -13.71 -23.03 -4.11
C ALA A 393 -12.36 -23.73 -4.06
N ARG A 394 -11.51 -23.54 -5.07
CA ARG A 394 -10.18 -24.16 -5.16
C ARG A 394 -9.18 -23.65 -4.12
N SER A 395 -9.39 -22.47 -3.53
CA SER A 395 -8.53 -21.96 -2.44
C SER A 395 -9.00 -22.40 -1.05
N ALA A 396 -10.17 -23.02 -0.94
CA ALA A 396 -10.75 -23.50 0.32
C ALA A 396 -10.47 -24.99 0.58
N ASP A 397 -10.18 -25.76 -0.47
CA ASP A 397 -9.64 -27.13 -0.44
C ASP A 397 -8.10 -27.09 -0.38
#